data_AF-A0A8H4TP64-F1
#
_entry.id   AF-A0A8H4TP64-F1
#
_cell.length_a   1.000
_cell.length_b   1.000
_cell.length_c   1.000
_cell.angle_alpha   90.00
_cell.angle_beta   90.00
_cell.angle_gamma   90.00
#
_symmetry.space_group_name_H-M   'P 1'
#
loop_
_entity.id
_entity.type
_entity.pdbx_description
1 polymer ?
#
loop_
_entity_poly.entity_id
_entity_poly.type
_entity_poly.pdbx_seq_one_letter_code
_entity_poly.pdbx_strand_id
1 'polypeptide(L)'
;MTRSAKDWMGDLSGDLNITQLSIPGTHNSHAIKSNVEVENNSYVNFASHALFNPGIYGMYAEFYTAIATCQLDPMWKQLQNGVREVRGRAILVRRFESPDNEILGINFYNPSFYNSPQSDGPIGKWKQMPHPDTFSMTIEERWNTARSMLNEAKEADLNDKVMYFASTSDTWISKDWKPPKWWEPRYYAERVNPLLALFLSQEYEKPKKGRYGVVVTDFCDATLARCIFEQNFSR
;
A
#
# COMPACT_ATOMS: atom_id res chain seq x y z
N MET A 1 3.85 -15.78 -22.54
CA MET A 1 4.80 -16.02 -21.42
C MET A 1 4.20 -15.36 -20.19
N THR A 2 4.13 -16.08 -19.06
CA THR A 2 3.70 -15.53 -17.77
C THR A 2 4.85 -14.74 -17.16
N ARG A 3 4.62 -13.46 -16.81
CA ARG A 3 5.63 -12.64 -16.14
C ARG A 3 5.84 -13.13 -14.72
N SER A 4 7.09 -13.05 -14.25
CA SER A 4 7.44 -13.46 -12.90
C SER A 4 7.17 -12.33 -11.90
N ALA A 5 6.61 -12.69 -10.74
CA ALA A 5 6.35 -11.73 -9.67
C ALA A 5 7.64 -11.16 -9.06
N LYS A 6 8.79 -11.81 -9.25
CA LYS A 6 10.10 -11.40 -8.69
C LYS A 6 10.73 -10.23 -9.42
N ASP A 7 10.47 -10.09 -10.72
CA ASP A 7 11.22 -9.23 -11.63
C ASP A 7 10.33 -8.49 -12.64
N TRP A 8 9.00 -8.47 -12.44
CA TRP A 8 8.05 -7.83 -13.35
C TRP A 8 8.45 -6.39 -13.74
N MET A 9 8.97 -5.58 -12.82
CA MET A 9 9.40 -4.21 -13.13
C MET A 9 10.54 -4.12 -14.15
N GLY A 10 11.30 -5.21 -14.37
CA GLY A 10 12.35 -5.32 -15.39
C GLY A 10 11.79 -5.25 -16.81
N ASP A 11 10.57 -5.74 -17.00
CA ASP A 11 9.87 -5.78 -18.30
C ASP A 11 9.20 -4.44 -18.67
N LEU A 12 9.19 -3.47 -17.75
CA LEU A 12 8.61 -2.14 -17.99
C LEU A 12 9.57 -1.24 -18.80
N SER A 13 9.01 -0.32 -19.59
CA SER A 13 9.79 0.78 -20.16
C SER A 13 10.42 1.62 -19.05
N GLY A 14 11.69 1.96 -19.22
CA GLY A 14 12.46 2.78 -18.27
C GLY A 14 11.90 4.18 -18.06
N ASP A 15 11.12 4.68 -19.02
CA ASP A 15 10.58 6.05 -19.03
C ASP A 15 9.24 6.17 -18.26
N LEU A 16 8.64 5.04 -17.86
CA LEU A 16 7.41 5.06 -17.05
C LEU A 16 7.71 5.64 -15.67
N ASN A 17 6.96 6.66 -15.27
CA ASN A 17 7.04 7.21 -13.93
C ASN A 17 6.36 6.25 -12.93
N ILE A 18 6.91 6.13 -11.72
CA ILE A 18 6.33 5.28 -10.68
C ILE A 18 4.87 5.61 -10.34
N THR A 19 4.46 6.89 -10.46
CA THR A 19 3.07 7.35 -10.24
C THR A 19 2.11 6.84 -11.31
N GLN A 20 2.64 6.27 -12.40
CA GLN A 20 1.86 5.66 -13.45
C GLN A 20 1.59 4.20 -13.14
N LEU A 21 2.31 3.57 -12.21
CA LEU A 21 2.25 2.12 -12.02
C LEU A 21 1.13 1.68 -11.10
N SER A 22 0.67 0.45 -11.32
CA SER A 22 -0.07 -0.36 -10.36
C SER A 22 0.93 -1.24 -9.61
N ILE A 23 1.11 -1.02 -8.31
CA ILE A 23 2.15 -1.65 -7.49
C ILE A 23 1.49 -2.43 -6.36
N PRO A 24 1.74 -3.75 -6.22
CA PRO A 24 1.28 -4.49 -5.06
C PRO A 24 2.05 -4.06 -3.81
N GLY A 25 1.32 -3.74 -2.74
CA GLY A 25 1.85 -3.38 -1.43
C GLY A 25 1.30 -4.29 -0.34
N THR A 26 2.02 -4.37 0.79
CA THR A 26 1.60 -5.18 1.94
C THR A 26 1.37 -4.29 3.16
N HIS A 27 0.25 -4.49 3.85
CA HIS A 27 -0.02 -3.84 5.13
C HIS A 27 0.75 -4.56 6.24
N ASN A 28 1.34 -3.78 7.16
CA ASN A 28 2.16 -4.31 8.27
C ASN A 28 3.13 -5.43 7.83
N SER A 29 3.93 -5.18 6.79
CA SER A 29 4.76 -6.17 6.09
C SER A 29 5.67 -7.03 6.97
N HIS A 30 6.01 -6.54 8.17
CA HIS A 30 6.87 -7.23 9.14
C HIS A 30 6.12 -8.28 9.98
N ALA A 31 4.78 -8.28 9.98
CA ALA A 31 3.95 -9.09 10.87
C ALA A 31 3.85 -10.57 10.45
N ILE A 32 4.88 -11.11 9.81
CA ILE A 32 4.90 -12.43 9.17
C ILE A 32 4.73 -13.55 10.21
N LYS A 33 5.33 -13.42 11.40
CA LYS A 33 5.25 -14.42 12.48
C LYS A 33 3.95 -14.32 13.28
N SER A 34 3.49 -13.10 13.56
CA SER A 34 2.19 -12.84 14.22
C SER A 34 1.00 -13.25 13.34
N ASN A 35 1.14 -13.16 12.01
CA ASN A 35 0.15 -13.68 11.05
C ASN A 35 -0.04 -15.21 11.12
N VAL A 36 0.96 -15.94 11.65
CA VAL A 36 0.98 -17.41 11.81
C VAL A 36 0.58 -17.83 13.22
N GLU A 37 0.93 -17.06 14.26
CA GLU A 37 0.57 -17.40 15.65
C GLU A 37 -0.91 -17.14 15.97
N VAL A 38 -1.55 -16.16 15.32
CA VAL A 38 -3.01 -15.92 15.43
C VAL A 38 -3.82 -17.11 14.88
N GLU A 39 -3.33 -17.77 13.83
CA GLU A 39 -3.97 -18.98 13.26
C GLU A 39 -4.09 -20.13 14.29
N ASN A 40 -3.19 -20.17 15.28
CA ASN A 40 -3.14 -21.24 16.28
C ASN A 40 -3.79 -20.86 17.62
N ASN A 41 -4.09 -19.57 17.85
CA ASN A 41 -4.72 -19.10 19.09
C ASN A 41 -5.74 -18.01 18.73
N SER A 42 -7.02 -18.37 18.77
CA SER A 42 -8.22 -17.58 18.50
C SER A 42 -8.44 -16.34 19.41
N TYR A 43 -7.39 -15.86 20.08
CA TYR A 43 -7.40 -14.80 21.09
C TYR A 43 -6.25 -13.77 20.97
N VAL A 44 -5.35 -13.85 20.00
CA VAL A 44 -4.17 -12.94 19.96
C VAL A 44 -4.44 -11.63 19.22
N ASN A 45 -4.87 -10.61 19.96
CA ASN A 45 -5.10 -9.26 19.42
C ASN A 45 -3.86 -8.75 18.67
N PHE A 46 -3.99 -8.62 17.34
CA PHE A 46 -2.94 -8.22 16.42
C PHE A 46 -2.38 -6.82 16.72
N ALA A 47 -3.26 -5.89 17.10
CA ALA A 47 -2.87 -4.54 17.50
C ALA A 47 -2.06 -4.56 18.81
N SER A 48 -2.45 -5.39 19.78
CA SER A 48 -1.67 -5.53 21.02
C SER A 48 -0.35 -6.27 20.81
N HIS A 49 -0.30 -7.30 19.97
CA HIS A 49 0.95 -8.03 19.74
C HIS A 49 1.96 -7.20 18.91
N ALA A 50 1.48 -6.36 17.98
CA ALA A 50 2.34 -5.44 17.23
C ALA A 50 2.86 -4.27 18.09
N LEU A 51 2.04 -3.74 19.00
CA LEU A 51 2.40 -2.62 19.88
C LEU A 51 3.28 -3.02 21.08
N PHE A 52 3.25 -4.28 21.52
CA PHE A 52 3.97 -4.72 22.73
C PHE A 52 5.12 -5.71 22.47
N ASN A 53 5.48 -5.97 21.20
CA ASN A 53 6.60 -6.84 20.89
C ASN A 53 7.92 -6.04 20.76
N PRO A 54 8.89 -6.21 21.68
CA PRO A 54 10.17 -5.50 21.63
C PRO A 54 10.99 -5.80 20.37
N GLY A 55 10.75 -6.93 19.69
CA GLY A 55 11.38 -7.24 18.40
C GLY A 55 10.91 -6.32 17.26
N ILE A 56 9.69 -5.78 17.35
CA ILE A 56 9.15 -4.83 16.37
C ILE A 56 9.81 -3.45 16.54
N TYR A 57 10.03 -3.00 17.77
CA TYR A 57 10.79 -1.77 18.05
C TYR A 57 12.25 -1.86 17.57
N GLY A 58 12.91 -3.00 17.78
CA GLY A 58 14.26 -3.25 17.26
C GLY A 58 14.33 -3.20 15.72
N MET A 59 13.35 -3.80 15.05
CA MET A 59 13.22 -3.74 13.59
C MET A 59 12.99 -2.32 13.07
N TYR A 60 12.13 -1.53 13.72
CA TYR A 60 11.94 -0.13 13.35
C TYR A 60 13.25 0.64 13.47
N ALA A 61 14.03 0.44 14.53
CA ALA A 61 15.34 1.09 14.70
C ALA A 61 16.36 0.70 13.60
N GLU A 62 16.43 -0.58 13.22
CA GLU A 62 17.28 -1.04 12.12
C GLU A 62 16.82 -0.47 10.76
N PHE A 63 15.50 -0.42 10.52
CA PHE A 63 14.91 0.16 9.31
C PHE A 63 15.14 1.67 9.22
N TYR A 64 14.98 2.42 10.32
CA TYR A 64 15.29 3.85 10.38
C TYR A 64 16.78 4.11 10.13
N THR A 65 17.66 3.25 10.63
CA THR A 65 19.11 3.33 10.39
C THR A 65 19.43 3.09 8.90
N ALA A 66 18.82 2.07 8.29
CA ALA A 66 18.98 1.78 6.86
C ALA A 66 18.44 2.92 5.96
N ILE A 67 17.34 3.58 6.36
CA ILE A 67 16.79 4.75 5.66
C ILE A 67 17.75 5.94 5.74
N ALA A 68 18.29 6.24 6.93
CA ALA A 68 19.22 7.36 7.13
C ALA A 68 20.49 7.22 6.28
N THR A 69 20.94 5.99 6.01
CA THR A 69 22.11 5.73 5.15
C THR A 69 21.84 5.80 3.65
N CYS A 70 20.58 5.83 3.22
CA CYS A 70 20.21 5.67 1.81
C CYS A 70 19.91 6.98 1.05
N GLN A 71 19.86 8.16 1.68
CA GLN A 71 19.25 9.35 1.03
C GLN A 71 19.94 10.68 1.32
N LEU A 72 20.57 11.26 0.29
CA LEU A 72 21.00 12.67 0.24
C LEU A 72 20.59 13.40 -1.06
N ASP A 73 19.87 12.74 -1.97
CA ASP A 73 19.47 13.32 -3.27
C ASP A 73 17.94 13.51 -3.30
N PRO A 74 17.36 14.56 -3.92
CA PRO A 74 15.92 14.78 -3.96
C PRO A 74 15.23 13.71 -4.82
N MET A 75 15.04 12.54 -4.23
CA MET A 75 14.58 11.31 -4.86
C MET A 75 13.22 11.50 -5.56
N TRP A 76 12.43 12.49 -5.13
CA TRP A 76 11.22 12.91 -5.84
C TRP A 76 11.46 13.29 -7.30
N LYS A 77 12.55 14.02 -7.62
CA LYS A 77 12.87 14.36 -9.01
C LYS A 77 13.22 13.11 -9.82
N GLN A 78 13.88 12.13 -9.21
CA GLN A 78 14.23 10.86 -9.86
C GLN A 78 12.98 10.01 -10.13
N LEU A 79 12.02 9.98 -9.20
CA LEU A 79 10.73 9.30 -9.40
C LEU A 79 9.96 9.84 -10.62
N GLN A 80 10.13 11.14 -10.92
CA GLN A 80 9.50 11.78 -12.07
C GLN A 80 10.18 11.48 -13.41
N ASN A 81 11.45 11.07 -13.40
CA ASN A 81 12.27 10.87 -14.59
C ASN A 81 12.19 9.43 -15.13
N GLY A 82 11.43 8.55 -14.45
CA GLY A 82 11.14 7.19 -14.89
C GLY A 82 11.72 6.11 -13.96
N VAL A 83 11.18 4.90 -14.09
CA VAL A 83 11.56 3.73 -13.29
C VAL A 83 13.03 3.35 -13.46
N ARG A 84 13.67 3.71 -14.59
CA ARG A 84 15.10 3.51 -14.82
C ARG A 84 15.96 4.17 -13.73
N GLU A 85 15.58 5.34 -13.25
CA GLU A 85 16.36 6.10 -12.25
C GLU A 85 16.28 5.51 -10.83
N VAL A 86 15.27 4.67 -10.58
CA VAL A 86 14.98 4.14 -9.23
C VAL A 86 15.14 2.63 -9.13
N ARG A 87 15.41 1.93 -10.24
CA ARG A 87 15.74 0.49 -10.23
C ARG A 87 16.95 0.23 -9.33
N GLY A 88 16.84 -0.79 -8.48
CA GLY A 88 17.88 -1.16 -7.52
C GLY A 88 18.00 -0.22 -6.31
N ARG A 89 17.06 0.72 -6.13
CA ARG A 89 17.04 1.66 -4.99
C ARG A 89 15.76 1.49 -4.17
N ALA A 90 15.85 1.78 -2.87
CA ALA A 90 14.68 1.87 -2.01
C ALA A 90 14.08 3.29 -2.07
N ILE A 91 12.77 3.36 -2.28
CA ILE A 91 12.04 4.62 -2.29
C ILE A 91 11.35 4.79 -0.94
N LEU A 92 11.84 5.74 -0.15
CA LEU A 92 11.21 6.17 1.10
C LEU A 92 9.86 6.85 0.84
N VAL A 93 8.79 6.26 1.40
CA VAL A 93 7.51 6.91 1.67
C VAL A 93 7.51 7.28 3.16
N ARG A 94 7.77 8.55 3.48
CA ARG A 94 8.02 9.00 4.86
C ARG A 94 6.70 9.25 5.60
N ARG A 95 6.43 8.46 6.65
CA ARG A 95 5.27 8.64 7.57
C ARG A 95 5.67 9.09 8.98
N PHE A 96 6.86 9.67 9.12
CA PHE A 96 7.43 10.15 10.39
C PHE A 96 8.00 11.55 10.20
N GLU A 97 8.18 12.29 11.29
CA GLU A 97 8.76 13.63 11.27
C GLU A 97 10.21 13.60 10.75
N SER A 98 10.57 14.52 9.87
CA SER A 98 11.97 14.70 9.49
C SER A 98 12.59 15.71 10.43
N PRO A 99 13.69 15.36 11.12
CA PRO A 99 14.54 16.37 11.74
C PRO A 99 14.97 17.40 10.68
N ASP A 100 15.09 18.66 11.07
CA ASP A 100 15.75 19.73 10.29
C ASP A 100 15.12 20.09 8.93
N ASN A 101 13.84 19.76 8.70
CA ASN A 101 13.12 20.04 7.44
C ASN A 101 13.77 19.45 6.16
N GLU A 102 14.59 18.41 6.30
CA GLU A 102 15.19 17.75 5.14
C GLU A 102 14.14 17.14 4.21
N ILE A 103 14.39 17.23 2.89
CA ILE A 103 13.54 16.62 1.87
C ILE A 103 13.89 15.13 1.76
N LEU A 104 13.34 14.33 2.66
CA LEU A 104 13.49 12.87 2.68
C LEU A 104 12.32 12.18 1.97
N GLY A 105 12.60 11.61 0.79
CA GLY A 105 11.66 10.81 0.01
C GLY A 105 10.32 11.48 -0.33
N ILE A 106 9.26 10.67 -0.39
CA ILE A 106 7.88 11.14 -0.60
C ILE A 106 7.29 11.48 0.77
N ASN A 107 6.92 12.74 1.00
CA ASN A 107 6.37 13.17 2.29
C ASN A 107 4.91 12.73 2.46
N PHE A 108 4.71 11.65 3.22
CA PHE A 108 3.41 11.18 3.71
C PHE A 108 3.14 11.64 5.16
N TYR A 109 4.10 12.29 5.81
CA TYR A 109 3.96 12.87 7.13
C TYR A 109 3.23 14.21 7.01
N ASN A 110 1.91 14.10 6.85
CA ASN A 110 0.98 15.18 7.10
C ASN A 110 0.44 14.96 8.53
N PRO A 111 0.40 15.95 9.43
CA PRO A 111 -0.30 15.85 10.72
C PRO A 111 -1.76 15.39 10.55
N SER A 112 -2.33 15.67 9.38
CA SER A 112 -3.64 15.22 8.95
C SER A 112 -3.58 13.96 8.09
N PHE A 113 -2.53 13.14 8.05
CA PHE A 113 -2.47 11.92 7.22
C PHE A 113 -3.71 11.06 7.44
N TYR A 114 -4.12 10.92 8.70
CA TYR A 114 -5.30 10.16 9.08
C TYR A 114 -6.63 10.90 8.81
N ASN A 115 -6.57 12.21 8.64
CA ASN A 115 -7.73 13.09 8.43
C ASN A 115 -7.76 13.74 7.02
N SER A 116 -6.86 13.35 6.13
CA SER A 116 -6.65 14.01 4.84
C SER A 116 -6.45 12.95 3.75
N PRO A 117 -7.35 12.90 2.77
CA PRO A 117 -7.26 11.92 1.69
C PRO A 117 -6.17 12.27 0.68
N GLN A 118 -5.46 13.40 0.81
CA GLN A 118 -4.48 13.85 -0.17
C GLN A 118 -3.44 14.81 0.41
N SER A 119 -2.35 15.03 -0.34
CA SER A 119 -1.42 16.13 -0.10
C SER A 119 -1.67 17.30 -1.06
N ASP A 120 -1.66 18.53 -0.54
CA ASP A 120 -1.84 19.74 -1.37
C ASP A 120 -0.51 20.41 -1.79
N GLY A 121 0.62 19.69 -1.71
CA GLY A 121 1.95 20.22 -2.03
C GLY A 121 2.36 20.10 -3.52
N PRO A 122 3.28 20.96 -4.01
CA PRO A 122 3.80 20.88 -5.39
C PRO A 122 4.73 19.68 -5.63
N ILE A 123 5.24 19.05 -4.56
CA ILE A 123 6.20 17.94 -4.56
C ILE A 123 5.57 16.80 -3.76
N GLY A 124 5.66 15.57 -4.27
CA GLY A 124 5.21 14.40 -3.54
C GLY A 124 3.70 14.19 -3.54
N LYS A 125 2.97 14.61 -4.58
CA LYS A 125 1.51 14.51 -4.58
C LYS A 125 1.05 13.07 -4.38
N TRP A 126 0.16 12.88 -3.41
CA TRP A 126 -0.49 11.60 -3.19
C TRP A 126 -1.97 11.77 -2.87
N LYS A 127 -2.69 10.67 -3.10
CA LYS A 127 -4.08 10.47 -2.72
C LYS A 127 -4.24 9.11 -2.07
N GLN A 128 -5.14 9.02 -1.09
CA GLN A 128 -5.50 7.80 -0.41
C GLN A 128 -6.99 7.76 -0.12
N MET A 129 -7.48 6.61 0.30
CA MET A 129 -8.86 6.41 0.69
C MET A 129 -9.37 7.48 1.68
N PRO A 130 -10.64 7.89 1.60
CA PRO A 130 -11.25 8.71 2.64
C PRO A 130 -11.23 7.94 3.97
N HIS A 131 -10.91 8.64 5.06
CA HIS A 131 -10.78 8.07 6.40
C HIS A 131 -9.80 6.89 6.53
N PRO A 132 -8.51 7.09 6.18
CA PRO A 132 -7.50 6.03 6.20
C PRO A 132 -7.17 5.51 7.61
N ASP A 133 -7.64 6.19 8.68
CA ASP A 133 -7.60 5.70 10.06
C ASP A 133 -8.81 4.89 10.48
N THR A 134 -9.91 4.93 9.73
CA THR A 134 -11.13 4.23 10.13
C THR A 134 -10.86 2.75 10.04
N PHE A 135 -10.87 2.10 11.21
CA PHE A 135 -10.88 0.66 11.39
C PHE A 135 -12.31 0.20 11.66
N SER A 136 -12.57 -1.10 11.57
CA SER A 136 -13.87 -1.69 11.85
C SER A 136 -14.95 -1.25 10.87
N MET A 137 -14.62 -1.18 9.58
CA MET A 137 -15.65 -1.12 8.55
C MET A 137 -16.26 -2.50 8.37
N THR A 138 -17.49 -2.58 7.89
CA THR A 138 -18.01 -3.84 7.33
C THR A 138 -17.20 -4.24 6.09
N ILE A 139 -17.28 -5.52 5.69
CA ILE A 139 -16.63 -6.01 4.45
C ILE A 139 -17.05 -5.17 3.24
N GLU A 140 -18.34 -4.82 3.15
CA GLU A 140 -18.88 -4.01 2.06
C GLU A 140 -18.35 -2.57 2.10
N GLU A 141 -18.36 -1.92 3.26
CA GLU A 141 -17.82 -0.57 3.42
C GLU A 141 -16.33 -0.50 3.07
N ARG A 142 -15.54 -1.46 3.57
CA ARG A 142 -14.10 -1.55 3.26
C ARG A 142 -13.86 -1.72 1.76
N TRP A 143 -14.58 -2.65 1.14
CA TRP A 143 -14.48 -2.87 -0.29
C TRP A 143 -14.90 -1.64 -1.10
N ASN A 144 -16.03 -1.02 -0.76
CA ASN A 144 -16.52 0.17 -1.46
C ASN A 144 -15.53 1.34 -1.39
N THR A 145 -14.89 1.51 -0.24
CA THR A 145 -13.88 2.54 -0.01
C THR A 145 -12.63 2.29 -0.85
N ALA A 146 -12.09 1.06 -0.83
CA ALA A 146 -10.95 0.66 -1.66
C ALA A 146 -11.27 0.81 -3.15
N ARG A 147 -12.43 0.31 -3.59
CA ARG A 147 -12.90 0.38 -4.97
C ARG A 147 -13.06 1.82 -5.46
N SER A 148 -13.54 2.72 -4.62
CA SER A 148 -13.65 4.14 -4.97
C SER A 148 -12.29 4.73 -5.33
N MET A 149 -11.26 4.48 -4.51
CA MET A 149 -9.89 4.96 -4.76
C MET A 149 -9.24 4.29 -5.98
N LEU A 150 -9.50 3.00 -6.20
CA LEU A 150 -9.06 2.27 -7.40
C LEU A 150 -9.67 2.88 -8.68
N ASN A 151 -10.96 3.19 -8.66
CA ASN A 151 -11.63 3.85 -9.78
C ASN A 151 -11.11 5.27 -9.99
N GLU A 152 -10.87 6.04 -8.91
CA GLU A 152 -10.29 7.37 -9.02
C GLU A 152 -8.89 7.34 -9.68
N ALA A 153 -8.01 6.43 -9.25
CA ALA A 153 -6.69 6.25 -9.83
C ALA A 153 -6.77 5.90 -11.33
N LYS A 154 -7.73 5.05 -11.70
CA LYS A 154 -7.98 4.60 -13.07
C LYS A 154 -8.44 5.71 -13.99
N GLU A 155 -9.37 6.56 -13.52
CA GLU A 155 -9.94 7.65 -14.32
C GLU A 155 -9.06 8.89 -14.38
N ALA A 156 -8.08 9.00 -13.49
CA ALA A 156 -7.16 10.13 -13.45
C ALA A 156 -6.13 10.13 -14.60
N ASP A 157 -5.69 11.32 -14.99
CA ASP A 157 -4.67 11.51 -16.04
C ASP A 157 -3.36 10.80 -15.66
N LEU A 158 -2.89 9.89 -16.51
CA LEU A 158 -1.66 9.13 -16.30
C LEU A 158 -0.45 10.04 -16.01
N ASN A 159 -0.46 11.30 -16.45
CA ASN A 159 0.61 12.27 -16.26
C ASN A 159 0.36 13.28 -15.14
N ASP A 160 -0.66 13.09 -14.29
CA ASP A 160 -0.96 14.00 -13.17
C ASP A 160 0.11 14.01 -12.05
N LYS A 161 1.06 13.06 -12.10
CA LYS A 161 2.15 12.89 -11.13
C LYS A 161 1.65 12.67 -9.69
N VAL A 162 0.48 12.06 -9.52
CA VAL A 162 -0.11 11.72 -8.22
C VAL A 162 0.09 10.24 -7.93
N MET A 163 0.57 9.93 -6.71
CA MET A 163 0.63 8.57 -6.23
C MET A 163 -0.65 8.20 -5.48
N TYR A 164 -1.39 7.23 -6.00
CA TYR A 164 -2.65 6.76 -5.42
C TYR A 164 -2.41 5.58 -4.48
N PHE A 165 -3.11 5.55 -3.35
CA PHE A 165 -3.03 4.50 -2.34
C PHE A 165 -4.41 3.96 -2.01
N ALA A 166 -4.69 2.74 -2.44
CA ALA A 166 -5.89 2.00 -2.06
C ALA A 166 -5.50 0.89 -1.08
N SER A 167 -6.33 0.62 -0.08
CA SER A 167 -6.10 -0.50 0.84
C SER A 167 -7.34 -1.33 1.11
N THR A 168 -7.18 -2.65 1.07
CA THR A 168 -8.23 -3.62 1.44
C THR A 168 -8.13 -4.09 2.89
N SER A 169 -7.12 -3.60 3.62
CA SER A 169 -6.84 -3.98 5.00
C SER A 169 -7.84 -3.40 5.99
N ASP A 170 -8.23 -4.22 6.98
CA ASP A 170 -9.05 -3.78 8.10
C ASP A 170 -8.94 -4.77 9.28
N THR A 171 -9.37 -4.31 10.45
CA THR A 171 -9.55 -5.10 11.67
C THR A 171 -10.79 -4.62 12.39
N TRP A 172 -11.52 -5.50 13.10
CA TRP A 172 -12.75 -5.11 13.80
C TRP A 172 -12.58 -5.02 15.32
N ILE A 173 -13.09 -3.92 15.89
CA ILE A 173 -13.41 -3.71 17.30
C ILE A 173 -14.92 -3.51 17.35
N SER A 174 -15.65 -4.33 18.12
CA SER A 174 -17.08 -4.09 18.26
C SER A 174 -17.33 -2.74 18.90
N LYS A 175 -18.33 -2.01 18.39
CA LYS A 175 -18.80 -0.74 18.99
C LYS A 175 -19.23 -0.92 20.46
N ASP A 176 -19.49 -2.16 20.86
CA ASP A 176 -19.91 -2.55 22.21
C ASP A 176 -18.74 -3.03 23.10
N TRP A 177 -17.47 -2.90 22.66
CA TRP A 177 -16.26 -3.39 23.35
C TRP A 177 -16.27 -4.89 23.70
N LYS A 178 -17.22 -5.65 23.18
CA LYS A 178 -17.25 -7.10 23.28
C LYS A 178 -16.32 -7.68 22.21
N PRO A 179 -15.38 -8.57 22.55
CA PRO A 179 -14.59 -9.24 21.53
C PRO A 179 -15.57 -9.98 20.61
N PRO A 180 -15.63 -9.69 19.30
CA PRO A 180 -16.42 -10.52 18.41
C PRO A 180 -15.80 -11.92 18.38
N LYS A 181 -16.54 -12.90 17.88
CA LYS A 181 -15.99 -14.24 17.65
C LYS A 181 -14.92 -14.26 16.53
N TRP A 182 -14.86 -13.19 15.72
CA TRP A 182 -13.99 -13.06 14.54
C TRP A 182 -13.55 -11.59 14.37
N TRP A 183 -12.34 -11.22 14.82
CA TRP A 183 -11.77 -9.85 14.75
C TRP A 183 -10.44 -9.79 14.00
N GLU A 184 -10.03 -10.89 13.36
CA GLU A 184 -8.68 -11.03 12.83
C GLU A 184 -8.56 -10.40 11.43
N PRO A 185 -7.43 -9.73 11.11
CA PRO A 185 -7.16 -9.20 9.77
C PRO A 185 -7.38 -10.23 8.65
N ARG A 186 -7.12 -11.51 8.95
CA ARG A 186 -7.32 -12.63 8.01
C ARG A 186 -8.77 -12.80 7.59
N TYR A 187 -9.72 -12.66 8.53
CA TYR A 187 -11.14 -12.77 8.23
C TYR A 187 -11.59 -11.76 7.17
N TYR A 188 -11.04 -10.54 7.23
CA TYR A 188 -11.26 -9.48 6.26
C TYR A 188 -10.59 -9.80 4.94
N ALA A 189 -9.29 -10.12 4.96
CA ALA A 189 -8.51 -10.41 3.76
C ALA A 189 -9.15 -11.54 2.93
N GLU A 190 -9.61 -12.62 3.55
CA GLU A 190 -10.27 -13.75 2.89
C GLU A 190 -11.59 -13.37 2.18
N ARG A 191 -12.20 -12.23 2.52
CA ARG A 191 -13.47 -11.76 1.94
C ARG A 191 -13.30 -10.56 1.01
N VAL A 192 -12.38 -9.65 1.33
CA VAL A 192 -12.14 -8.44 0.51
C VAL A 192 -11.16 -8.72 -0.62
N ASN A 193 -10.10 -9.51 -0.41
CA ASN A 193 -9.11 -9.78 -1.47
C ASN A 193 -9.71 -10.51 -2.68
N PRO A 194 -10.65 -11.47 -2.55
CA PRO A 194 -11.33 -12.04 -3.71
C PRO A 194 -12.12 -11.01 -4.53
N LEU A 195 -12.72 -10.00 -3.88
CA LEU A 195 -13.41 -8.92 -4.59
C LEU A 195 -12.43 -8.05 -5.37
N LEU A 196 -11.25 -7.76 -4.79
CA LEU A 196 -10.16 -7.08 -5.49
C LEU A 196 -9.65 -7.88 -6.69
N ALA A 197 -9.42 -9.18 -6.51
CA ALA A 197 -8.98 -10.06 -7.59
C ALA A 197 -10.00 -10.11 -8.74
N LEU A 198 -11.28 -10.24 -8.42
CA LEU A 198 -12.37 -10.23 -9.39
C LEU A 198 -12.47 -8.90 -10.15
N PHE A 199 -12.37 -7.78 -9.43
CA PHE A 199 -12.35 -6.46 -10.03
C PHE A 199 -11.18 -6.32 -11.02
N LEU A 200 -9.96 -6.65 -10.58
CA LEU A 200 -8.76 -6.54 -11.43
C LEU A 200 -8.77 -7.51 -12.61
N SER A 201 -9.36 -8.70 -12.48
CA SER A 201 -9.50 -9.65 -13.59
C SER A 201 -10.48 -9.14 -14.65
N GLN A 202 -11.61 -8.58 -14.23
CA GLN A 202 -12.59 -7.96 -15.13
C GLN A 202 -12.01 -6.74 -15.84
N GLU A 203 -11.17 -5.96 -15.15
CA GLU A 203 -10.47 -4.82 -15.74
C GLU A 203 -9.34 -5.25 -16.70
N TYR A 204 -8.68 -6.38 -16.43
CA TYR A 204 -7.63 -6.94 -17.28
C TYR A 204 -8.16 -7.34 -18.68
N GLU A 205 -9.44 -7.70 -18.78
CA GLU A 205 -10.10 -8.06 -20.05
C GLU A 205 -10.40 -6.84 -20.93
N LYS A 206 -10.26 -5.61 -20.41
CA LYS A 206 -10.60 -4.38 -21.16
C LYS A 206 -9.45 -3.94 -22.09
N PRO A 207 -9.77 -3.31 -23.25
CA PRO A 207 -8.76 -2.86 -24.21
C PRO A 207 -7.82 -1.77 -23.68
N LYS A 208 -8.30 -0.94 -22.75
CA LYS A 208 -7.53 0.13 -22.12
C LYS A 208 -7.40 -0.17 -20.63
N LYS A 209 -6.20 -0.55 -20.19
CA LYS A 209 -5.93 -0.84 -18.78
C LYS A 209 -5.67 0.45 -18.00
N GLY A 210 -6.29 0.54 -16.82
CA GLY A 210 -6.10 1.64 -15.89
C GLY A 210 -4.84 1.49 -15.05
N ARG A 211 -4.41 2.60 -14.43
CA ARG A 211 -3.51 2.58 -13.26
C ARG A 211 -4.31 2.49 -11.98
N TYR A 212 -3.77 1.78 -11.00
CA TYR A 212 -4.42 1.58 -9.70
C TYR A 212 -3.56 2.06 -8.53
N GLY A 213 -2.39 2.65 -8.82
CA GLY A 213 -1.46 3.13 -7.80
C GLY A 213 -0.88 2.00 -6.95
N VAL A 214 -0.55 2.31 -5.71
CA VAL A 214 -0.13 1.34 -4.70
C VAL A 214 -1.36 0.70 -4.07
N VAL A 215 -1.52 -0.60 -4.26
CA VAL A 215 -2.65 -1.37 -3.71
C VAL A 215 -2.15 -2.19 -2.53
N VAL A 216 -2.48 -1.74 -1.32
CA VAL A 216 -1.97 -2.29 -0.06
C VAL A 216 -2.95 -3.30 0.52
N THR A 217 -2.53 -4.56 0.68
CA THR A 217 -3.40 -5.62 1.20
C THR A 217 -2.77 -6.33 2.40
N ASP A 218 -3.60 -6.85 3.30
CA ASP A 218 -3.19 -7.92 4.21
C ASP A 218 -3.11 -9.24 3.43
N PHE A 219 -2.16 -10.11 3.81
CA PHE A 219 -1.96 -11.43 3.21
C PHE A 219 -1.86 -11.41 1.67
N CYS A 220 -1.10 -10.45 1.11
CA CYS A 220 -0.85 -10.40 -0.33
C CYS A 220 -0.06 -11.64 -0.78
N ASP A 221 -0.67 -12.48 -1.60
CA ASP A 221 0.00 -13.62 -2.21
C ASP A 221 0.47 -13.31 -3.65
N ALA A 222 1.18 -14.25 -4.26
CA ALA A 222 1.68 -14.09 -5.62
C ALA A 222 0.56 -13.96 -6.67
N THR A 223 -0.62 -14.54 -6.42
CA THR A 223 -1.75 -14.48 -7.34
C THR A 223 -2.35 -13.07 -7.36
N LEU A 224 -2.63 -12.52 -6.18
CA LEU A 224 -3.19 -11.18 -6.02
C LEU A 224 -2.18 -10.11 -6.46
N ALA A 225 -0.90 -10.25 -6.09
CA ALA A 225 0.16 -9.36 -6.54
C ALA A 225 0.21 -9.30 -8.07
N ARG A 226 0.07 -10.45 -8.74
CA ARG A 226 0.01 -10.53 -10.20
C ARG A 226 -1.22 -9.85 -10.79
N CYS A 227 -2.41 -10.03 -10.20
CA CYS A 227 -3.61 -9.30 -10.63
C CYS A 227 -3.40 -7.78 -10.62
N ILE A 228 -2.59 -7.26 -9.68
CA ILE A 228 -2.27 -5.84 -9.56
C ILE A 228 -1.22 -5.41 -10.59
N PHE A 229 -0.06 -6.08 -10.67
CA PHE A 229 1.02 -5.60 -11.53
C PHE A 229 0.79 -5.86 -13.03
N GLU A 230 -0.01 -6.86 -13.40
CA GLU A 230 -0.33 -7.15 -14.80
C GLU A 230 -1.11 -6.00 -15.49
N GLN A 231 -1.70 -5.11 -14.69
CA GLN A 231 -2.36 -3.90 -15.19
C GLN A 231 -1.38 -2.91 -15.85
N ASN A 232 -0.07 -3.09 -15.66
CA ASN A 232 0.96 -2.24 -16.25
C ASN A 232 1.35 -2.65 -17.68
N PHE A 233 1.02 -3.87 -18.11
CA PHE A 233 1.60 -4.49 -19.32
C PHE A 233 0.66 -4.53 -20.53
N SER A 234 -0.30 -3.61 -20.61
CA SER A 234 -1.24 -3.53 -21.74
C SER A 234 -1.76 -2.12 -21.91
N ARG A 235 -0.86 -1.16 -21.70
CA ARG A 235 -1.14 0.27 -21.83
C ARG A 235 -0.40 0.81 -23.04
#